data_AF-A0A251U6X0-F1
#
_entry.id   AF-A0A251U6X0-F1
#
_cell.length_a   1.000
_cell.length_b   1.000
_cell.length_c   1.000
_cell.angle_alpha   90.00
_cell.angle_beta   90.00
_cell.angle_gamma   90.00
#
_symmetry.space_group_name_H-M   'P 1'
#
loop_
_entity.id
_entity.type
_entity.pdbx_description
1 polymer ?
#
loop_
_entity_poly.entity_id
_entity_poly.type
_entity_poly.pdbx_seq_one_letter_code
_entity_poly.pdbx_strand_id
1 'polypeptide(L)' 'MDFGGSWNKYLPLVEFSYNNSYHASIQMAPFEALYGRRCRSPIVWHDIGHS' A
#
# COMPACT_ATOMS: atom_id res chain seq x y z
N MET A 1 -5.96 26.15 6.39
CA MET A 1 -5.92 24.69 6.22
C MET A 1 -4.54 24.22 6.65
N ASP A 2 -4.41 23.71 7.86
CA ASP A 2 -3.14 23.23 8.40
C ASP A 2 -2.83 21.83 7.84
N PHE A 3 -2.30 21.77 6.63
CA PHE A 3 -1.91 20.50 5.99
C PHE A 3 -0.75 19.79 6.72
N GLY A 4 0.07 20.51 7.48
CA GLY A 4 1.26 19.97 8.13
C GLY A 4 1.01 19.25 9.47
N GLY A 5 0.00 19.67 10.24
CA GLY A 5 -0.22 19.15 11.60
C GLY A 5 -0.86 17.75 11.65
N SER A 6 -1.57 17.37 10.59
CA SER A 6 -2.30 16.08 10.51
C SER A 6 -1.55 15.02 9.69
N TRP A 7 -0.52 15.41 8.95
CA TRP A 7 0.14 14.52 7.98
C TRP A 7 0.88 13.35 8.64
N ASN A 8 1.50 13.60 9.81
CA ASN A 8 2.11 12.55 10.62
C ASN A 8 1.13 11.44 11.02
N LYS A 9 -0.18 11.75 11.15
CA LYS A 9 -1.22 10.75 11.45
C LYS A 9 -1.52 9.85 10.23
N TYR A 10 -1.39 10.39 9.02
CA TYR A 10 -1.70 9.68 7.78
C TYR A 10 -0.49 9.02 7.14
N LEU A 11 0.73 9.47 7.46
CA LEU A 11 1.98 8.92 6.92
C LEU A 11 2.04 7.39 7.02
N PRO A 12 1.73 6.76 8.17
CA PRO A 12 1.78 5.30 8.28
C PRO A 12 0.76 4.59 7.36
N LEU A 13 -0.40 5.22 7.11
CA LEU A 13 -1.43 4.68 6.22
C LEU A 13 -1.02 4.80 4.76
N VAL A 14 -0.39 5.91 4.38
CA VAL A 14 0.13 6.13 3.03
C VAL A 14 1.26 5.13 2.74
N GLU A 15 2.24 5.00 3.63
CA GLU A 15 3.32 4.01 3.51
C GLU A 15 2.78 2.59 3.45
N PHE A 16 1.79 2.26 4.29
CA PHE A 16 1.12 0.98 4.24
C PHE A 16 0.46 0.73 2.87
N SER A 17 -0.28 1.70 2.34
CA SER A 17 -0.92 1.57 1.03
C SER A 17 0.09 1.43 -0.11
N TYR A 18 1.19 2.19 -0.09
CA TYR A 18 2.25 2.13 -1.08
C TYR A 18 2.94 0.75 -1.09
N ASN A 19 3.37 0.27 0.09
CA ASN A 19 4.08 -1.00 0.20
C ASN A 19 3.24 -2.23 -0.17
N ASN A 20 1.91 -2.13 -0.10
CA ASN A 20 0.99 -3.21 -0.43
C ASN A 20 0.36 -3.11 -1.82
N SER A 21 0.62 -2.03 -2.55
CA SER A 21 0.10 -1.85 -3.90
C SER A 21 0.98 -2.56 -4.93
N TYR A 22 0.38 -3.01 -6.02
CA TYR A 22 1.11 -3.64 -7.12
C TYR A 22 2.02 -2.62 -7.81
N HIS A 23 3.31 -2.94 -7.92
CA HIS A 23 4.28 -2.12 -8.63
C HIS A 23 4.64 -2.78 -9.96
N ALA A 24 4.31 -2.11 -11.07
CA ALA A 24 4.55 -2.63 -12.42
C ALA A 24 6.04 -2.91 -12.73
N SER A 25 6.96 -2.16 -12.12
CA SER A 25 8.41 -2.33 -12.32
C SER A 25 8.97 -3.64 -11.75
N ILE A 26 8.40 -4.13 -10.65
CA ILE A 26 8.80 -5.38 -9.99
C ILE A 26 7.74 -6.49 -10.16
N GLN A 27 6.63 -6.19 -10.83
CA GLN A 27 5.50 -7.09 -11.09
C GLN A 27 4.89 -7.74 -9.83
N MET A 28 5.00 -7.06 -8.69
CA MET A 28 4.39 -7.47 -7.41
C MET A 28 4.37 -6.29 -6.44
N ALA A 29 3.75 -6.45 -5.27
CA ALA A 29 3.87 -5.45 -4.22
C ALA A 29 5.25 -5.52 -3.53
N PRO A 30 5.86 -4.40 -3.14
CA PRO A 30 7.10 -4.41 -2.35
C PRO A 30 7.02 -5.29 -1.09
N PHE A 31 5.87 -5.32 -0.42
CA PHE A 31 5.63 -6.19 0.73
C PHE A 31 5.72 -7.68 0.37
N GLU A 32 5.16 -8.07 -0.79
CA GLU A 32 5.21 -9.45 -1.28
C GLU A 32 6.65 -9.84 -1.62
N ALA A 33 7.41 -8.94 -2.25
CA ALA A 33 8.82 -9.16 -2.55
C ALA A 33 9.67 -9.37 -1.28
N LEU A 34 9.38 -8.63 -0.21
CA LEU A 34 10.17 -8.68 1.03
C LEU A 34 9.84 -9.90 1.90
N TYR A 35 8.56 -10.28 1.98
CA TYR A 35 8.10 -11.31 2.92
C TYR A 35 7.61 -12.60 2.25
N GLY A 36 7.57 -12.66 0.91
CA GLY A 36 7.10 -13.82 0.16
C GLY A 36 5.62 -14.15 0.37
N ARG A 37 4.82 -13.21 0.90
CA ARG A 37 3.40 -13.40 1.17
C ARG A 37 2.61 -12.12 0.95
N ARG A 38 1.34 -12.28 0.59
CA ARG A 38 0.39 -11.15 0.50
C ARG A 38 0.07 -10.60 1.88
N CYS A 39 -0.12 -9.29 1.97
CA CYS A 39 -0.51 -8.66 3.22
C CYS A 39 -1.94 -9.06 3.60
N ARG A 40 -2.12 -9.54 4.82
CA ARG A 40 -3.43 -9.92 5.38
C ARG A 40 -3.96 -8.73 6.18
N SER A 41 -4.32 -7.67 5.49
CA SER A 41 -5.03 -6.54 6.09
C SER A 41 -6.52 -6.67 5.80
N PRO A 42 -7.41 -6.33 6.75
CA PRO A 42 -8.85 -6.23 6.49
C PRO A 42 -9.19 -5.19 5.41
N ILE A 43 -8.26 -4.28 5.10
CA ILE A 43 -8.32 -3.39 3.95
C ILE A 43 -7.81 -4.18 2.73
N VAL A 44 -8.61 -5.15 2.30
CA VAL A 44 -8.43 -5.81 1.01
C VAL A 44 -8.81 -4.79 -0.07
N TRP A 45 -7.81 -4.23 -0.74
CA TRP A 45 -8.01 -3.67 -2.07
C TRP A 45 -8.15 -4.86 -3.03
N HIS A 46 -9.34 -5.47 -3.04
CA HIS A 46 -9.65 -6.51 -4.01
C HIS A 46 -9.68 -5.85 -5.40
N ASP A 47 -8.85 -6.38 -6.28
CA ASP A 47 -8.90 -6.24 -7.74
C ASP A 47 -9.58 -4.98 -8.28
N ILE A 48 -8.80 -3.91 -8.49
CA ILE A 48 -9.08 -3.04 -9.65
C ILE A 48 -8.72 -3.90 -10.85
N GLY A 49 -9.74 -4.62 -11.31
CA GLY A 49 -9.69 -5.51 -12.44
C GLY A 49 -9.07 -4.83 -13.63
N HIS A 50 -8.12 -5.56 -14.21
CA HIS A 50 -7.68 -5.42 -15.57
C HIS A 50 -8.90 -5.34 -16.50
N SER A 51 -9.04 -4.21 -17.20
CA SER A 51 -9.72 -4.12 -18.50
C SER A 51 -8.81 -3.37 -19.45
#